data_AF-A0A0G3M5C8-F1
#
_entry.id   AF-A0A0G3M5C8-F1
#
_cell.length_a   1.000
_cell.length_b   1.000
_cell.length_c   1.000
_cell.angle_alpha   90.00
_cell.angle_beta   90.00
_cell.angle_gamma   90.00
#
_symmetry.space_group_name_H-M   'P 1'
#
loop_
_entity.id
_entity.type
_entity.pdbx_description
1 polymer ?
#
loop_
_entity_poly.entity_id
_entity_poly.type
_entity_poly.pdbx_seq_one_letter_code
_entity_poly.pdbx_strand_id
1 'polypeptide(L)'
;MKLSKILAVLALAAFTENQAQNYLNYSVENAHSHNDYMQEVPFWQAYYAQFGSIEADVFLVKGKLWVAHTEKELSAGRTLENLYLDTISKQIKLNKGNIYPDPNRKLQLLIDIKQNYKTSLNALVNTLKKYPEITGNSGIKIVITGGRPQPDDFKNYPDYLYFDGDPDKNYTEDQLKRIGMFSADLPGLVKWNGKGIPRDEETAKIKSVVEKAHARKKPVRFYGAPDFPNAWVNLMDLGVDYINTDHIPDLKKFMNTIPKNFYKNTKEYATYTPTYKTDGIDKKVKNVILLIPDGTSLPQYYAAFTANKGKLNVFNMKATGLSKTNSSNAYITDSAPGSTAFATGVKTKNTFVGVDGMGKALAQIPDIIAAKGMVSGLISTGDVTDATPADFYAHSDNRNSSELILKDFITSKAKILIGGPTNGLTRETEQKLKEAKVDIYHDLKSATTSNRTLVIDPLASQRITDGRGNWLADAFDLTLNDLKNNKKGFFMMVEASQTDGGGHSNNMEQLVTELLDFDHVVGKAMKFADENKETLVVVVGDHETGGLTLLDGSLREGWVFGNFSTNDHTSIPSNVFAYGPNSKEFTGLFENTEIFNKIMAAYGIQK
;
A
#
# COMPACT_ATOMS: atom_id res chain seq x y z
N MET A 1 14.68 4.86 45.48
CA MET A 1 13.95 5.70 44.50
C MET A 1 14.55 5.75 43.08
N LYS A 2 15.62 5.00 42.76
CA LYS A 2 16.25 5.02 41.41
C LYS A 2 16.03 3.75 40.56
N LEU A 3 15.62 2.61 41.14
CA LEU A 3 15.31 1.40 40.38
C LEU A 3 13.94 1.42 39.69
N SER A 4 12.93 2.07 40.28
CA SER A 4 11.56 2.10 39.74
C SER A 4 11.43 2.92 38.45
N LYS A 5 12.28 3.93 38.25
CA LYS A 5 12.30 4.72 37.00
C LYS A 5 12.97 3.97 35.85
N ILE A 6 13.90 3.06 36.12
CA ILE A 6 14.59 2.26 35.08
C ILE A 6 13.69 1.13 34.58
N LEU A 7 12.92 0.48 35.47
CA LEU A 7 11.90 -0.49 35.05
C LEU A 7 10.75 0.15 34.26
N ALA A 8 10.33 1.38 34.60
CA ALA A 8 9.28 2.08 33.86
C ALA A 8 9.74 2.48 32.44
N VAL A 9 11.02 2.83 32.26
CA VAL A 9 11.59 3.16 30.94
C VAL A 9 11.82 1.90 30.08
N LEU A 10 12.21 0.78 30.69
CA LEU A 10 12.31 -0.51 30.00
C LEU A 10 10.93 -1.09 29.64
N ALA A 11 9.91 -0.86 30.47
CA ALA A 11 8.52 -1.18 30.13
C ALA A 11 7.96 -0.27 29.04
N LEU A 12 8.37 1.00 28.91
CA LEU A 12 7.98 1.80 27.74
C LEU A 12 8.71 1.38 26.45
N ALA A 13 9.97 0.91 26.54
CA ALA A 13 10.76 0.50 25.38
C ALA A 13 10.34 -0.86 24.81
N ALA A 14 9.92 -1.81 25.64
CA ALA A 14 9.40 -3.10 25.19
C ALA A 14 7.98 -3.03 24.57
N PHE A 15 7.28 -1.91 24.74
CA PHE A 15 5.89 -1.75 24.29
C PHE A 15 5.75 -1.09 22.92
N THR A 16 6.83 -0.56 22.34
CA THR A 16 6.80 0.04 21.01
C THR A 16 7.22 -0.92 19.89
N GLU A 17 7.92 -2.01 20.22
CA GLU A 17 8.23 -3.06 19.25
C GLU A 17 6.98 -3.87 18.84
N ASN A 18 5.94 -3.90 19.69
CA ASN A 18 4.75 -4.74 19.48
C ASN A 18 3.64 -4.14 18.59
N GLN A 19 3.55 -2.81 18.40
CA GLN A 19 2.42 -2.23 17.64
C GLN A 19 2.44 -2.60 16.15
N ALA A 20 3.63 -2.68 15.55
CA ALA A 20 3.80 -3.04 14.14
C ALA A 20 3.30 -4.46 13.81
N GLN A 21 3.43 -5.38 14.77
CA GLN A 21 3.08 -6.79 14.59
C GLN A 21 1.59 -7.04 14.82
N ASN A 22 0.86 -6.08 15.39
CA ASN A 22 -0.55 -6.23 15.71
C ASN A 22 -1.42 -6.35 14.45
N TYR A 23 -1.26 -5.48 13.44
CA TYR A 23 -2.12 -5.51 12.25
C TYR A 23 -2.03 -6.82 11.48
N LEU A 24 -0.83 -7.39 11.34
CA LEU A 24 -0.60 -8.66 10.64
C LEU A 24 -1.19 -9.87 11.37
N ASN A 25 -1.58 -9.72 12.65
CA ASN A 25 -2.29 -10.76 13.39
C ASN A 25 -3.82 -10.73 13.14
N TYR A 26 -4.34 -9.70 12.47
CA TYR A 26 -5.76 -9.61 12.15
C TYR A 26 -6.08 -10.32 10.84
N SER A 27 -7.18 -11.07 10.87
CA SER A 27 -7.80 -11.65 9.69
C SER A 27 -9.31 -11.52 9.79
N VAL A 28 -10.06 -11.97 8.78
CA VAL A 28 -11.53 -12.01 8.87
C VAL A 28 -12.06 -12.80 10.08
N GLU A 29 -11.25 -13.63 10.73
CA GLU A 29 -11.62 -14.30 11.99
C GLU A 29 -11.81 -13.33 13.17
N ASN A 30 -11.21 -12.14 13.08
CA ASN A 30 -11.37 -11.04 14.02
C ASN A 30 -12.56 -10.14 13.66
N ALA A 31 -13.33 -10.44 12.62
CA ALA A 31 -14.51 -9.67 12.27
C ALA A 31 -15.76 -10.20 12.98
N HIS A 32 -16.62 -9.28 13.40
CA HIS A 32 -17.91 -9.56 14.01
C HIS A 32 -19.04 -8.92 13.18
N SER A 33 -19.89 -9.78 12.60
CA SER A 33 -21.11 -9.36 11.90
C SER A 33 -22.16 -8.93 12.92
N HIS A 34 -22.24 -7.62 13.15
CA HIS A 34 -23.23 -7.02 14.01
C HIS A 34 -24.57 -6.94 13.27
N ASN A 35 -25.68 -7.08 14.02
CA ASN A 35 -27.03 -7.15 13.45
C ASN A 35 -27.10 -8.03 12.19
N ASP A 36 -26.45 -9.20 12.19
CA ASP A 36 -26.28 -10.02 10.98
C ASP A 36 -27.62 -10.37 10.31
N TYR A 37 -28.67 -10.45 11.12
CA TYR A 37 -30.02 -10.69 10.65
C TYR A 37 -30.59 -9.54 9.79
N MET A 38 -30.04 -8.34 9.86
CA MET A 38 -30.40 -7.19 9.02
C MET A 38 -29.66 -7.17 7.68
N GLN A 39 -28.68 -8.06 7.49
CA GLN A 39 -27.95 -8.19 6.24
C GLN A 39 -28.85 -8.78 5.14
N GLU A 40 -28.52 -8.54 3.87
CA GLU A 40 -29.35 -8.97 2.74
C GLU A 40 -29.57 -10.49 2.72
N VAL A 41 -28.53 -11.24 3.10
CA VAL A 41 -28.58 -12.71 3.21
C VAL A 41 -28.05 -13.10 4.60
N PRO A 42 -28.92 -13.10 5.63
CA PRO A 42 -28.55 -13.44 7.00
C PRO A 42 -27.79 -14.75 7.09
N PHE A 43 -26.85 -14.84 8.03
CA PHE A 43 -25.86 -15.89 8.22
C PHE A 43 -24.87 -16.05 7.06
N TRP A 44 -25.34 -16.11 5.82
CA TRP A 44 -24.54 -16.48 4.66
C TRP A 44 -23.50 -15.44 4.28
N GLN A 45 -23.82 -14.15 4.37
CA GLN A 45 -22.84 -13.11 4.05
C GLN A 45 -21.62 -13.20 4.97
N ALA A 46 -21.82 -13.26 6.28
CA ALA A 46 -20.74 -13.38 7.26
C ALA A 46 -20.02 -14.73 7.18
N TYR A 47 -20.77 -15.83 7.00
CA TYR A 47 -20.20 -17.19 6.87
C TYR A 47 -19.27 -17.31 5.66
N TYR A 48 -19.69 -16.84 4.47
CA TYR A 48 -18.84 -16.84 3.27
C TYR A 48 -17.81 -15.70 3.27
N ALA A 49 -18.04 -14.64 4.05
CA ALA A 49 -16.99 -13.70 4.42
C ALA A 49 -16.00 -14.26 5.43
N GLN A 50 -16.28 -15.47 5.95
CA GLN A 50 -15.39 -16.20 6.83
C GLN A 50 -15.19 -15.51 8.19
N PHE A 51 -16.17 -14.71 8.62
CA PHE A 51 -16.14 -13.97 9.88
C PHE A 51 -16.12 -14.90 11.09
N GLY A 52 -15.39 -14.50 12.13
CA GLY A 52 -15.26 -15.31 13.35
C GLY A 52 -16.46 -15.20 14.29
N SER A 53 -17.28 -14.15 14.18
CA SER A 53 -18.46 -13.98 15.01
C SER A 53 -19.65 -13.38 14.26
N ILE A 54 -20.86 -13.85 14.61
CA ILE A 54 -22.14 -13.44 14.04
C ILE A 54 -23.13 -13.16 15.18
N GLU A 55 -23.89 -12.07 15.11
CA GLU A 55 -24.91 -11.69 16.11
C GLU A 55 -26.35 -11.92 15.63
N ALA A 56 -27.19 -12.45 16.51
CA ALA A 56 -28.64 -12.56 16.31
C ALA A 56 -29.43 -12.07 17.54
N ASP A 57 -30.26 -11.07 17.33
CA ASP A 57 -31.20 -10.56 18.35
C ASP A 57 -32.43 -11.47 18.43
N VAL A 58 -32.82 -11.90 19.63
CA VAL A 58 -33.94 -12.82 19.79
C VAL A 58 -35.02 -12.35 20.76
N PHE A 59 -36.27 -12.59 20.34
CA PHE A 59 -37.49 -12.37 21.11
C PHE A 59 -38.24 -13.69 21.29
N LEU A 60 -38.71 -13.97 22.50
CA LEU A 60 -39.53 -15.15 22.78
C LEU A 60 -41.01 -14.84 22.54
N VAL A 61 -41.57 -15.39 21.46
CA VAL A 61 -42.99 -15.21 21.13
C VAL A 61 -43.64 -16.57 20.91
N LYS A 62 -44.67 -16.86 21.73
CA LYS A 62 -45.44 -18.11 21.69
C LYS A 62 -44.54 -19.37 21.73
N GLY A 63 -43.50 -19.35 22.56
CA GLY A 63 -42.59 -20.47 22.76
C GLY A 63 -41.51 -20.66 21.68
N LYS A 64 -41.42 -19.76 20.70
CA LYS A 64 -40.37 -19.75 19.67
C LYS A 64 -39.48 -18.52 19.80
N LEU A 65 -38.21 -18.66 19.41
CA LEU A 65 -37.24 -17.58 19.38
C LEU A 65 -37.21 -16.94 17.98
N TRP A 66 -37.76 -15.74 17.89
CA TRP A 66 -37.83 -14.96 16.66
C TRP A 66 -36.68 -13.98 16.59
N VAL A 67 -36.22 -13.67 15.37
CA VAL A 67 -35.06 -12.81 15.13
C VAL A 67 -35.49 -11.50 14.49
N ALA A 68 -35.23 -10.40 15.19
CA ALA A 68 -35.57 -9.04 14.78
C ALA A 68 -34.80 -8.02 15.65
N HIS A 69 -34.69 -6.76 15.22
CA HIS A 69 -34.10 -5.69 16.05
C HIS A 69 -35.13 -5.19 17.07
N THR A 70 -36.40 -5.10 16.65
CA THR A 70 -37.53 -4.74 17.52
C THR A 70 -38.72 -5.70 17.34
N GLU A 71 -39.63 -5.75 18.32
CA GLU A 71 -40.85 -6.57 18.22
C GLU A 71 -41.74 -6.19 17.02
N LYS A 72 -41.60 -4.97 16.47
CA LYS A 72 -42.38 -4.50 15.31
C LYS A 72 -41.93 -5.13 13.98
N GLU A 73 -40.72 -5.67 13.93
CA GLU A 73 -40.11 -6.24 12.73
C GLU A 73 -40.25 -7.77 12.68
N LEU A 74 -40.94 -8.37 13.65
CA LEU A 74 -41.20 -9.80 13.68
C LEU A 74 -41.96 -10.22 12.42
N SER A 75 -41.30 -11.00 11.56
CA SER A 75 -41.91 -11.52 10.34
C SER A 75 -41.98 -13.04 10.36
N ALA A 76 -43.01 -13.59 9.72
CA ALA A 76 -43.21 -15.03 9.62
C ALA A 76 -41.95 -15.74 9.06
N GLY A 77 -41.56 -16.84 9.70
CA GLY A 77 -40.42 -17.66 9.27
C GLY A 77 -39.03 -17.18 9.69
N ARG A 78 -38.89 -15.99 10.29
CA ARG A 78 -37.60 -15.48 10.79
C ARG A 78 -37.36 -15.89 12.24
N THR A 79 -37.17 -17.19 12.46
CA THR A 79 -36.77 -17.74 13.76
C THR A 79 -35.26 -17.99 13.82
N LEU A 80 -34.72 -18.09 15.03
CA LEU A 80 -33.32 -18.46 15.24
C LEU A 80 -32.99 -19.82 14.58
N GLU A 81 -33.95 -20.75 14.65
CA GLU A 81 -33.86 -22.07 13.99
C GLU A 81 -33.68 -21.91 12.47
N ASN A 82 -34.58 -21.18 11.82
CA ASN A 82 -34.60 -21.08 10.36
C ASN A 82 -33.44 -20.27 9.79
N LEU A 83 -33.08 -19.16 10.44
CA LEU A 83 -32.02 -18.28 9.93
C LEU A 83 -30.62 -18.82 10.24
N TYR A 84 -30.42 -19.43 11.41
CA TYR A 84 -29.08 -19.78 11.91
C TYR A 84 -28.91 -21.27 12.16
N LEU A 85 -29.68 -21.88 13.07
CA LEU A 85 -29.36 -23.23 13.57
C LEU A 85 -29.51 -24.31 12.50
N ASP A 86 -30.57 -24.27 11.69
CA ASP A 86 -30.75 -25.21 10.58
C ASP A 86 -29.60 -25.09 9.57
N THR A 87 -29.16 -23.87 9.31
CA THR A 87 -28.09 -23.59 8.36
C THR A 87 -26.74 -24.07 8.88
N ILE A 88 -26.41 -23.76 10.14
CA ILE A 88 -25.21 -24.23 10.84
C ILE A 88 -25.18 -25.77 10.87
N SER A 89 -26.28 -26.41 11.25
CA SER A 89 -26.42 -27.87 11.25
C SER A 89 -26.11 -28.47 9.87
N LYS A 90 -26.68 -27.90 8.81
CA LYS A 90 -26.42 -28.34 7.43
C LYS A 90 -24.95 -28.18 7.06
N GLN A 91 -24.32 -27.06 7.39
CA GLN A 91 -22.90 -26.83 7.10
C GLN A 91 -22.01 -27.81 7.87
N ILE A 92 -22.30 -28.08 9.15
CA ILE A 92 -21.56 -29.06 9.95
C ILE A 92 -21.63 -30.45 9.32
N LYS A 93 -22.83 -30.88 8.88
CA LYS A 93 -23.02 -32.18 8.21
C LYS A 93 -22.26 -32.23 6.88
N LEU A 94 -22.33 -31.17 6.09
CA LEU A 94 -21.63 -31.07 4.80
C LEU A 94 -20.10 -31.13 4.97
N ASN A 95 -19.58 -30.48 6.01
CA ASN A 95 -18.15 -30.36 6.31
C ASN A 95 -17.67 -31.43 7.30
N LYS A 96 -18.35 -32.59 7.32
CA LYS A 96 -17.94 -33.80 8.07
C LYS A 96 -17.69 -33.56 9.57
N GLY A 97 -18.53 -32.74 10.19
CA GLY A 97 -18.47 -32.44 11.63
C GLY A 97 -17.82 -31.10 11.98
N ASN A 98 -17.29 -30.34 11.02
CA ASN A 98 -16.73 -29.01 11.25
C ASN A 98 -17.67 -27.92 10.74
N ILE A 99 -17.67 -26.71 11.32
CA ILE A 99 -18.51 -25.62 10.78
C ILE A 99 -18.03 -25.18 9.38
N TYR A 100 -16.73 -25.14 9.14
CA TYR A 100 -16.13 -24.82 7.85
C TYR A 100 -15.40 -26.04 7.26
N PRO A 101 -15.08 -26.03 5.94
CA PRO A 101 -14.23 -27.06 5.34
C PRO A 101 -12.83 -27.13 5.98
N ASP A 102 -12.28 -25.99 6.41
CA ASP A 102 -11.07 -25.93 7.21
C ASP A 102 -11.41 -26.16 8.71
N PRO A 103 -10.91 -27.24 9.33
CA PRO A 103 -11.24 -27.60 10.71
C PRO A 103 -10.68 -26.63 11.76
N ASN A 104 -9.69 -25.80 11.39
CA ASN A 104 -9.11 -24.81 12.31
C ASN A 104 -10.04 -23.60 12.48
N ARG A 105 -10.91 -23.34 11.51
CA ARG A 105 -11.81 -22.18 11.55
C ARG A 105 -12.96 -22.42 12.51
N LYS A 106 -13.26 -21.40 13.29
CA LYS A 106 -14.29 -21.41 14.33
C LYS A 106 -15.35 -20.36 14.04
N LEU A 107 -16.54 -20.57 14.59
CA LEU A 107 -17.62 -19.60 14.53
C LEU A 107 -18.20 -19.38 15.93
N GLN A 108 -18.28 -18.11 16.31
CA GLN A 108 -19.04 -17.69 17.48
C GLN A 108 -20.42 -17.18 17.05
N LEU A 109 -21.48 -17.84 17.53
CA LEU A 109 -22.84 -17.35 17.42
C LEU A 109 -23.19 -16.59 18.70
N LEU A 110 -23.27 -15.26 18.59
CA LEU A 110 -23.67 -14.37 19.66
C LEU A 110 -25.20 -14.19 19.60
N ILE A 111 -25.90 -14.58 20.66
CA ILE A 111 -27.36 -14.51 20.76
C ILE A 111 -27.70 -13.41 21.78
N ASP A 112 -28.25 -12.30 21.32
CA ASP A 112 -28.70 -11.21 22.17
C ASP A 112 -30.16 -11.45 22.60
N ILE A 113 -30.36 -11.66 23.90
CA ILE A 113 -31.70 -11.85 24.48
C ILE A 113 -32.34 -10.48 24.75
N LYS A 114 -33.36 -10.10 23.99
CA LYS A 114 -34.05 -8.79 24.15
C LYS A 114 -35.14 -8.76 25.23
N GLN A 115 -35.45 -9.90 25.84
CA GLN A 115 -36.53 -10.06 26.81
C GLN A 115 -36.06 -10.77 28.09
N ASN A 116 -37.00 -11.29 28.90
CA ASN A 116 -36.67 -12.01 30.13
C ASN A 116 -35.77 -13.22 29.84
N TYR A 117 -34.56 -13.20 30.42
CA TYR A 117 -33.55 -14.23 30.18
C TYR A 117 -33.96 -15.61 30.67
N LYS A 118 -34.72 -15.73 31.76
CA LYS A 118 -35.10 -17.02 32.32
C LYS A 118 -35.99 -17.80 31.34
N THR A 119 -37.02 -17.16 30.82
CA THR A 119 -37.93 -17.78 29.85
C THR A 119 -37.24 -17.98 28.50
N SER A 120 -36.48 -17.00 28.04
CA SER A 120 -35.82 -17.04 26.72
C SER A 120 -34.71 -18.09 26.66
N LEU A 121 -33.88 -18.20 27.70
CA LEU A 121 -32.84 -19.23 27.75
C LEU A 121 -33.40 -20.63 27.96
N ASN A 122 -34.49 -20.79 28.71
CA ASN A 122 -35.18 -22.08 28.77
C ASN A 122 -35.69 -22.52 27.39
N ALA A 123 -36.28 -21.59 26.63
CA ALA A 123 -36.67 -21.85 25.24
C ALA A 123 -35.45 -22.17 24.36
N LEU A 124 -34.37 -21.40 24.47
CA LEU A 124 -33.13 -21.60 23.70
C LEU A 124 -32.52 -22.98 23.97
N VAL A 125 -32.38 -23.38 25.23
CA VAL A 125 -31.86 -24.70 25.62
C VAL A 125 -32.75 -25.81 25.05
N ASN A 126 -34.07 -25.66 25.10
CA ASN A 126 -34.99 -26.65 24.52
C ASN A 126 -34.89 -26.72 22.99
N THR A 127 -34.68 -25.59 22.32
CA THR A 127 -34.41 -25.54 20.89
C THR A 127 -33.07 -26.20 20.55
N LEU A 128 -32.00 -25.89 21.26
CA LEU A 128 -30.65 -26.41 21.01
C LEU A 128 -30.51 -27.91 21.24
N LYS A 129 -31.34 -28.53 22.09
CA LYS A 129 -31.42 -30.00 22.24
C LYS A 129 -31.71 -30.72 20.92
N LYS A 130 -32.35 -30.05 19.95
CA LYS A 130 -32.62 -30.61 18.61
C LYS A 130 -31.36 -30.63 17.72
N TYR A 131 -30.29 -29.96 18.13
CA TYR A 131 -29.07 -29.77 17.34
C TYR A 131 -27.80 -30.23 18.10
N PRO A 132 -27.70 -31.52 18.48
CA PRO A 132 -26.53 -32.06 19.18
C PRO A 132 -25.22 -31.85 18.42
N GLU A 133 -25.27 -31.81 17.09
CA GLU A 133 -24.14 -31.51 16.20
C GLU A 133 -23.61 -30.07 16.33
N ILE A 134 -24.41 -29.14 16.85
CA ILE A 134 -24.00 -27.77 17.17
C ILE A 134 -23.47 -27.73 18.61
N THR A 135 -24.23 -28.23 19.58
CA THR A 135 -23.87 -28.14 21.01
C THR A 135 -22.65 -28.98 21.37
N GLY A 136 -22.35 -30.04 20.62
CA GLY A 136 -21.15 -30.86 20.77
C GLY A 136 -19.97 -30.45 19.89
N ASN A 137 -20.10 -29.35 19.12
CA ASN A 137 -19.08 -28.94 18.17
C ASN A 137 -18.01 -28.06 18.80
N SER A 138 -16.74 -28.47 18.78
CA SER A 138 -15.63 -27.62 19.23
C SER A 138 -15.35 -26.44 18.27
N GLY A 139 -15.90 -26.49 17.06
CA GLY A 139 -15.91 -25.43 16.06
C GLY A 139 -16.89 -24.30 16.31
N ILE A 140 -17.89 -24.51 17.17
CA ILE A 140 -18.96 -23.54 17.47
C ILE A 140 -18.87 -23.08 18.92
N LYS A 141 -18.98 -21.78 19.13
CA LYS A 141 -19.19 -21.20 20.46
C LYS A 141 -20.49 -20.42 20.48
N ILE A 142 -21.43 -20.81 21.36
CA ILE A 142 -22.68 -20.08 21.57
C ILE A 142 -22.50 -19.15 22.76
N VAL A 143 -22.56 -17.85 22.52
CA VAL A 143 -22.39 -16.82 23.56
C VAL A 143 -23.69 -16.05 23.72
N ILE A 144 -24.15 -15.88 24.95
CA ILE A 144 -25.37 -15.13 25.27
C ILE A 144 -25.01 -13.70 25.69
N THR A 145 -25.63 -12.71 25.04
CA THR A 145 -25.54 -11.29 25.40
C THR A 145 -26.94 -10.67 25.62
N GLY A 146 -26.99 -9.37 25.93
CA GLY A 146 -28.22 -8.67 26.31
C GLY A 146 -28.76 -9.14 27.66
N GLY A 147 -29.99 -9.62 27.67
CA GLY A 147 -30.64 -10.26 28.82
C GLY A 147 -29.94 -11.56 29.22
N ARG A 148 -28.88 -11.45 30.04
CA ARG A 148 -28.09 -12.58 30.56
C ARG A 148 -28.30 -12.79 32.06
N PRO A 149 -28.15 -14.03 32.57
CA PRO A 149 -28.14 -14.32 33.99
C PRO A 149 -27.02 -13.58 34.74
N GLN A 150 -27.17 -13.44 36.06
CA GLN A 150 -26.05 -13.01 36.90
C GLN A 150 -24.98 -14.12 36.94
N PRO A 151 -23.70 -13.80 37.22
CA PRO A 151 -22.62 -14.79 37.19
C PRO A 151 -22.85 -16.03 38.07
N ASP A 152 -23.48 -15.87 39.23
CA ASP A 152 -23.82 -16.99 40.15
C ASP A 152 -24.81 -17.99 39.54
N ASP A 153 -25.62 -17.55 38.58
CA ASP A 153 -26.62 -18.36 37.89
C ASP A 153 -26.06 -19.09 36.66
N PHE A 154 -24.82 -18.82 36.22
CA PHE A 154 -24.24 -19.45 35.03
C PHE A 154 -24.24 -20.98 35.12
N LYS A 155 -23.97 -21.52 36.31
CA LYS A 155 -23.99 -22.96 36.60
C LYS A 155 -25.35 -23.63 36.38
N ASN A 156 -26.44 -22.87 36.34
CA ASN A 156 -27.79 -23.39 36.12
C ASN A 156 -28.07 -23.68 34.63
N TYR A 157 -27.16 -23.31 33.73
CA TYR A 157 -27.30 -23.49 32.29
C TYR A 157 -26.27 -24.49 31.75
N PRO A 158 -26.59 -25.25 30.67
CA PRO A 158 -25.68 -26.22 30.07
C PRO A 158 -24.30 -25.64 29.71
N ASP A 159 -23.25 -26.45 29.83
CA ASP A 159 -21.86 -25.99 29.65
C ASP A 159 -21.49 -25.57 28.23
N TYR A 160 -22.28 -25.97 27.23
CA TYR A 160 -22.13 -25.46 25.86
C TYR A 160 -22.58 -24.00 25.69
N LEU A 161 -23.28 -23.42 26.68
CA LEU A 161 -23.63 -22.00 26.71
C LEU A 161 -22.57 -21.21 27.47
N TYR A 162 -21.99 -20.26 26.75
CA TYR A 162 -21.12 -19.22 27.26
C TYR A 162 -21.91 -17.91 27.40
N PHE A 163 -21.40 -17.00 28.20
CA PHE A 163 -21.99 -15.69 28.43
C PHE A 163 -21.02 -14.59 28.04
N ASP A 164 -21.55 -13.52 27.50
CA ASP A 164 -20.84 -12.27 27.32
C ASP A 164 -20.59 -11.65 28.70
N GLY A 165 -19.35 -11.25 28.94
CA GLY A 165 -18.90 -10.69 30.21
C GLY A 165 -19.04 -9.18 30.27
N ASP A 166 -19.02 -8.65 31.48
CA ASP A 166 -18.86 -7.23 31.78
C ASP A 166 -17.40 -7.00 32.21
N PRO A 167 -16.59 -6.23 31.46
CA PRO A 167 -15.18 -5.98 31.77
C PRO A 167 -14.93 -5.42 33.18
N ASP A 168 -15.92 -4.74 33.76
CA ASP A 168 -15.80 -4.08 35.07
C ASP A 168 -16.28 -4.97 36.23
N LYS A 169 -16.83 -6.15 35.94
CA LYS A 169 -17.19 -7.13 36.98
C LYS A 169 -16.03 -8.06 37.32
N ASN A 170 -16.01 -8.45 38.59
CA ASN A 170 -15.16 -9.54 39.06
C ASN A 170 -15.90 -10.87 38.93
N TYR A 171 -15.14 -11.89 38.54
CA TYR A 171 -15.64 -13.23 38.31
C TYR A 171 -14.74 -14.21 39.05
N THR A 172 -15.33 -15.25 39.62
CA THR A 172 -14.57 -16.41 40.09
C THR A 172 -13.99 -17.19 38.90
N GLU A 173 -13.01 -18.06 39.13
CA GLU A 173 -12.44 -18.88 38.06
C GLU A 173 -13.49 -19.72 37.33
N ASP A 174 -14.44 -20.30 38.07
CA ASP A 174 -15.51 -21.10 37.47
C ASP A 174 -16.48 -20.25 36.66
N GLN A 175 -16.78 -19.02 37.10
CA GLN A 175 -17.59 -18.10 36.31
C GLN A 175 -16.84 -17.66 35.03
N LEU A 176 -15.53 -17.40 35.11
CA LEU A 176 -14.71 -17.05 33.94
C LEU A 176 -14.66 -18.17 32.90
N LYS A 177 -14.70 -19.45 33.30
CA LYS A 177 -14.81 -20.57 32.36
C LYS A 177 -16.09 -20.48 31.51
N ARG A 178 -17.15 -19.91 32.07
CA ARG A 178 -18.45 -19.69 31.40
C ARG A 178 -18.48 -18.39 30.58
N ILE A 179 -17.47 -17.53 30.65
CA ILE A 179 -17.39 -16.33 29.81
C ILE A 179 -16.80 -16.67 28.44
N GLY A 180 -17.52 -16.32 27.37
CA GLY A 180 -17.07 -16.54 26.00
C GLY A 180 -16.17 -15.42 25.49
N MET A 181 -16.56 -14.18 25.83
CA MET A 181 -15.90 -12.92 25.47
C MET A 181 -16.37 -11.79 26.40
N PHE A 182 -15.79 -10.61 26.26
CA PHE A 182 -16.30 -9.38 26.86
C PHE A 182 -16.79 -8.40 25.78
N SER A 183 -17.87 -7.67 26.07
CA SER A 183 -18.37 -6.59 25.23
C SER A 183 -18.53 -5.31 26.03
N ALA A 184 -18.23 -4.15 25.42
CA ALA A 184 -18.39 -2.85 26.04
C ALA A 184 -19.07 -1.84 25.09
N ASP A 185 -19.83 -0.90 25.69
CA ASP A 185 -20.47 0.23 25.01
C ASP A 185 -19.42 1.30 24.69
N LEU A 186 -19.00 1.43 23.43
CA LEU A 186 -18.01 2.45 23.06
C LEU A 186 -18.58 3.88 23.19
N PRO A 187 -19.79 4.21 22.69
CA PRO A 187 -20.42 5.52 22.90
C PRO A 187 -20.64 5.91 24.38
N GLY A 188 -20.87 4.91 25.24
CA GLY A 188 -20.95 5.07 26.69
C GLY A 188 -19.60 5.35 27.33
N LEU A 189 -18.52 4.77 26.80
CA LEU A 189 -17.16 4.88 27.33
C LEU A 189 -16.45 6.17 26.89
N VAL A 190 -16.57 6.54 25.62
CA VAL A 190 -15.85 7.65 24.97
C VAL A 190 -16.75 8.42 24.00
N LYS A 191 -16.30 9.60 23.56
CA LYS A 191 -17.02 10.43 22.55
C LYS A 191 -16.34 10.44 21.18
N TRP A 192 -15.31 9.61 21.01
CA TRP A 192 -14.64 9.42 19.73
C TRP A 192 -15.60 8.85 18.68
N ASN A 193 -15.68 9.53 17.54
CA ASN A 193 -16.59 9.21 16.43
C ASN A 193 -15.89 8.46 15.29
N GLY A 194 -14.68 7.96 15.52
CA GLY A 194 -13.91 7.21 14.53
C GLY A 194 -13.01 8.07 13.66
N LYS A 195 -13.05 9.41 13.77
CA LYS A 195 -12.18 10.31 12.99
C LYS A 195 -10.91 10.65 13.79
N GLY A 196 -9.76 10.59 13.12
CA GLY A 196 -8.46 10.73 13.77
C GLY A 196 -8.25 9.64 14.83
N ILE A 197 -7.19 9.79 15.60
CA ILE A 197 -6.96 8.95 16.79
C ILE A 197 -7.86 9.42 17.95
N PRO A 198 -8.33 8.53 18.84
CA PRO A 198 -8.98 8.96 20.08
C PRO A 198 -8.03 9.82 20.93
N ARG A 199 -8.58 10.73 21.74
CA ARG A 199 -7.77 11.53 22.67
C ARG A 199 -7.09 10.63 23.69
N ASP A 200 -5.96 11.04 24.26
CA ASP A 200 -5.18 10.23 25.21
C ASP A 200 -6.04 9.63 26.35
N GLU A 201 -6.96 10.42 26.90
CA GLU A 201 -7.89 9.96 27.95
C GLU A 201 -8.92 8.93 27.45
N GLU A 202 -9.33 9.01 26.19
CA GLU A 202 -10.25 8.07 25.54
C GLU A 202 -9.52 6.79 25.17
N THR A 203 -8.33 6.93 24.57
CA THR A 203 -7.38 5.85 24.30
C THR A 203 -7.08 5.03 25.57
N ALA A 204 -6.78 5.70 26.69
CA ALA A 204 -6.54 5.03 27.96
C ALA A 204 -7.76 4.24 28.47
N LYS A 205 -8.98 4.76 28.28
CA LYS A 205 -10.22 4.06 28.67
C LYS A 205 -10.47 2.82 27.82
N ILE A 206 -10.36 2.94 26.49
CA ILE A 206 -10.53 1.82 25.55
C ILE A 206 -9.49 0.75 25.87
N LYS A 207 -8.23 1.15 25.98
CA LYS A 207 -7.11 0.25 26.31
C LYS A 207 -7.29 -0.43 27.66
N SER A 208 -7.78 0.27 28.69
CA SER A 208 -8.03 -0.33 29.99
C SER A 208 -9.05 -1.47 29.91
N VAL A 209 -10.10 -1.34 29.09
CA VAL A 209 -11.09 -2.41 28.86
C VAL A 209 -10.45 -3.60 28.14
N VAL A 210 -9.62 -3.35 27.12
CA VAL A 210 -8.88 -4.39 26.40
C VAL A 210 -7.94 -5.15 27.34
N GLU A 211 -7.10 -4.42 28.09
CA GLU A 211 -6.16 -5.01 29.05
C GLU A 211 -6.87 -5.83 30.13
N LYS A 212 -8.03 -5.37 30.63
CA LYS A 212 -8.86 -6.13 31.58
C LYS A 212 -9.33 -7.46 30.97
N ALA A 213 -9.78 -7.48 29.72
CA ALA A 213 -10.21 -8.70 29.06
C ALA A 213 -9.04 -9.66 28.81
N HIS A 214 -7.92 -9.15 28.28
CA HIS A 214 -6.72 -9.92 27.99
C HIS A 214 -6.05 -10.49 29.24
N ALA A 215 -6.02 -9.75 30.36
CA ALA A 215 -5.54 -10.25 31.66
C ALA A 215 -6.34 -11.48 32.14
N ARG A 216 -7.59 -11.62 31.69
CA ARG A 216 -8.48 -12.76 31.97
C ARG A 216 -8.48 -13.81 30.84
N LYS A 217 -7.60 -13.65 29.83
CA LYS A 217 -7.46 -14.50 28.64
C LYS A 217 -8.78 -14.65 27.87
N LYS A 218 -9.52 -13.55 27.73
CA LYS A 218 -10.77 -13.50 26.97
C LYS A 218 -10.68 -12.45 25.87
N PRO A 219 -11.31 -12.70 24.71
CA PRO A 219 -11.40 -11.71 23.66
C PRO A 219 -12.37 -10.59 24.06
N VAL A 220 -12.19 -9.41 23.47
CA VAL A 220 -13.05 -8.24 23.68
C VAL A 220 -13.58 -7.67 22.36
N ARG A 221 -14.79 -7.08 22.42
CA ARG A 221 -15.35 -6.24 21.36
C ARG A 221 -15.94 -4.95 21.92
N PHE A 222 -16.19 -4.02 21.01
CA PHE A 222 -16.91 -2.78 21.29
C PHE A 222 -18.12 -2.66 20.36
N TYR A 223 -19.32 -2.54 20.92
CA TYR A 223 -20.52 -2.25 20.14
C TYR A 223 -20.77 -0.74 20.08
N GLY A 224 -21.56 -0.31 19.09
CA GLY A 224 -21.74 1.11 18.78
C GLY A 224 -20.46 1.79 18.27
N ALA A 225 -19.46 1.01 17.84
CA ALA A 225 -18.22 1.53 17.29
C ALA A 225 -18.44 2.11 15.89
N PRO A 226 -17.72 3.19 15.53
CA PRO A 226 -17.70 3.69 14.15
C PRO A 226 -17.18 2.63 13.18
N ASP A 227 -17.81 2.52 12.01
CA ASP A 227 -17.63 1.38 11.10
C ASP A 227 -17.05 1.79 9.73
N PHE A 228 -15.75 2.13 9.73
CA PHE A 228 -15.01 2.52 8.53
C PHE A 228 -13.48 2.39 8.75
N PRO A 229 -12.64 2.40 7.70
CA PRO A 229 -11.22 2.04 7.79
C PRO A 229 -10.43 2.71 8.93
N ASN A 230 -10.52 4.03 9.11
CA ASN A 230 -9.77 4.70 10.18
C ASN A 230 -10.17 4.21 11.58
N ALA A 231 -11.47 3.95 11.80
CA ALA A 231 -11.94 3.44 13.07
C ALA A 231 -11.46 2.00 13.31
N TRP A 232 -11.54 1.14 12.28
CA TRP A 232 -11.03 -0.22 12.35
C TRP A 232 -9.53 -0.27 12.67
N VAL A 233 -8.71 0.54 12.00
CA VAL A 233 -7.26 0.66 12.27
C VAL A 233 -7.01 1.00 13.73
N ASN A 234 -7.67 2.03 14.26
CA ASN A 234 -7.47 2.46 15.64
C ASN A 234 -7.91 1.39 16.66
N LEU A 235 -9.02 0.69 16.42
CA LEU A 235 -9.45 -0.40 17.29
C LEU A 235 -8.48 -1.60 17.22
N MET A 236 -7.94 -1.90 16.04
CA MET A 236 -6.92 -2.94 15.87
C MET A 236 -5.62 -2.59 16.62
N ASP A 237 -5.16 -1.33 16.53
CA ASP A 237 -3.98 -0.84 17.24
C ASP A 237 -4.14 -0.94 18.77
N LEU A 238 -5.36 -0.65 19.26
CA LEU A 238 -5.70 -0.76 20.68
C LEU A 238 -5.91 -2.21 21.14
N GLY A 239 -5.79 -3.20 20.25
CA GLY A 239 -5.83 -4.63 20.58
C GLY A 239 -7.23 -5.22 20.72
N VAL A 240 -8.25 -4.62 20.08
CA VAL A 240 -9.62 -5.14 20.10
C VAL A 240 -9.73 -6.41 19.27
N ASP A 241 -10.07 -7.56 19.89
CA ASP A 241 -10.05 -8.86 19.22
C ASP A 241 -11.12 -9.05 18.14
N TYR A 242 -12.31 -8.47 18.36
CA TYR A 242 -13.43 -8.52 17.43
C TYR A 242 -13.84 -7.11 16.97
N ILE A 243 -13.63 -6.84 15.68
CA ILE A 243 -14.01 -5.60 15.01
C ILE A 243 -15.47 -5.72 14.53
N ASN A 244 -16.34 -4.93 15.14
CA ASN A 244 -17.75 -4.87 14.76
C ASN A 244 -17.93 -4.21 13.40
N THR A 245 -18.82 -4.76 12.59
CA THR A 245 -19.27 -4.12 11.36
C THR A 245 -20.72 -4.48 11.03
N ASP A 246 -21.44 -3.51 10.49
CA ASP A 246 -22.69 -3.71 9.75
C ASP A 246 -22.41 -3.77 8.23
N HIS A 247 -21.16 -3.55 7.80
CA HIS A 247 -20.70 -3.51 6.40
C HIS A 247 -19.74 -4.67 6.07
N ILE A 248 -20.26 -5.91 6.09
CA ILE A 248 -19.48 -7.15 5.89
C ILE A 248 -18.54 -7.10 4.66
N PRO A 249 -18.99 -6.71 3.45
CA PRO A 249 -18.11 -6.71 2.27
C PRO A 249 -16.91 -5.78 2.43
N ASP A 250 -17.11 -4.62 3.06
CA ASP A 250 -16.09 -3.58 3.20
C ASP A 250 -15.02 -3.99 4.22
N LEU A 251 -15.43 -4.45 5.41
CA LEU A 251 -14.47 -4.94 6.41
C LEU A 251 -13.73 -6.19 5.88
N LYS A 252 -14.42 -7.10 5.20
CA LYS A 252 -13.78 -8.28 4.57
C LYS A 252 -12.69 -7.83 3.59
N LYS A 253 -13.01 -6.90 2.69
CA LYS A 253 -12.06 -6.37 1.70
C LYS A 253 -10.88 -5.73 2.41
N PHE A 254 -11.13 -4.88 3.40
CA PHE A 254 -10.09 -4.20 4.17
C PHE A 254 -9.14 -5.20 4.84
N MET A 255 -9.66 -6.15 5.63
CA MET A 255 -8.83 -7.11 6.37
C MET A 255 -7.99 -8.00 5.46
N ASN A 256 -8.54 -8.44 4.33
CA ASN A 256 -7.80 -9.27 3.36
C ASN A 256 -6.67 -8.51 2.65
N THR A 257 -6.72 -7.17 2.62
CA THR A 257 -5.66 -6.34 2.02
C THR A 257 -4.54 -5.97 2.98
N ILE A 258 -4.73 -6.15 4.31
CA ILE A 258 -3.72 -5.79 5.32
C ILE A 258 -2.32 -6.34 5.00
N PRO A 259 -2.13 -7.64 4.64
CA PRO A 259 -0.80 -8.16 4.39
C PRO A 259 -0.07 -7.52 3.20
N LYS A 260 -0.81 -7.05 2.19
CA LYS A 260 -0.23 -6.38 1.02
C LYS A 260 -0.01 -4.88 1.24
N ASN A 261 -0.84 -4.27 2.07
CA ASN A 261 -0.84 -2.82 2.29
C ASN A 261 0.06 -2.37 3.45
N PHE A 262 0.62 -3.32 4.20
CA PHE A 262 1.56 -3.09 5.29
C PHE A 262 2.99 -3.44 4.87
N TYR A 263 3.95 -2.62 5.28
CA TYR A 263 5.37 -2.95 5.16
C TYR A 263 6.18 -2.44 6.34
N LYS A 264 7.12 -3.27 6.84
CA LYS A 264 8.14 -2.87 7.82
C LYS A 264 9.51 -3.06 7.21
N ASN A 265 10.22 -1.96 7.03
CA ASN A 265 11.61 -2.02 6.60
C ASN A 265 12.49 -2.52 7.77
N THR A 266 13.37 -3.47 7.47
CA THR A 266 14.35 -4.02 8.42
C THR A 266 15.76 -3.52 8.17
N LYS A 267 16.00 -2.81 7.06
CA LYS A 267 17.31 -2.31 6.64
C LYS A 267 17.23 -0.81 6.36
N GLU A 268 17.58 0.00 7.36
CA GLU A 268 17.78 1.43 7.16
C GLU A 268 19.05 1.67 6.34
N TYR A 269 19.04 2.70 5.49
CA TYR A 269 20.28 3.24 4.92
C TYR A 269 20.46 4.72 5.23
N ALA A 270 21.72 5.14 5.25
CA ALA A 270 22.09 6.52 5.48
C ALA A 270 21.95 7.36 4.21
N THR A 271 21.22 8.47 4.30
CA THR A 271 21.13 9.45 3.22
C THR A 271 22.42 10.25 3.09
N TYR A 272 22.76 10.64 1.86
CA TYR A 272 23.80 11.60 1.55
C TYR A 272 23.49 12.97 2.21
N THR A 273 24.52 13.59 2.79
CA THR A 273 24.45 14.95 3.35
C THR A 273 24.97 15.95 2.31
N PRO A 274 24.09 16.76 1.70
CA PRO A 274 24.50 17.65 0.61
C PRO A 274 25.30 18.85 1.12
N THR A 275 26.21 19.38 0.29
CA THR A 275 26.99 20.58 0.63
C THR A 275 26.23 21.88 0.38
N TYR A 276 25.21 21.84 -0.49
CA TYR A 276 24.40 22.97 -0.94
C TYR A 276 25.18 24.14 -1.58
N LYS A 277 26.47 23.97 -1.90
CA LYS A 277 27.34 25.07 -2.36
C LYS A 277 26.89 25.69 -3.68
N THR A 278 26.32 24.88 -4.56
CA THR A 278 25.81 25.31 -5.86
C THR A 278 24.32 25.09 -6.04
N ASP A 279 23.61 24.77 -4.96
CA ASP A 279 22.17 24.55 -5.03
C ASP A 279 21.43 25.88 -5.17
N GLY A 280 20.58 26.00 -6.19
CA GLY A 280 19.73 27.17 -6.43
C GLY A 280 20.44 28.42 -6.97
N ILE A 281 21.76 28.37 -7.21
CA ILE A 281 22.49 29.50 -7.77
C ILE A 281 22.34 29.58 -9.29
N ASP A 282 22.27 30.80 -9.83
CA ASP A 282 22.29 31.05 -11.27
C ASP A 282 23.70 30.82 -11.80
N LYS A 283 23.94 29.63 -12.31
CA LYS A 283 25.23 29.22 -12.88
C LYS A 283 24.98 28.33 -14.09
N LYS A 284 25.85 28.42 -15.08
CA LYS A 284 25.81 27.56 -16.26
C LYS A 284 25.78 26.08 -15.86
N VAL A 285 24.76 25.36 -16.31
CA VAL A 285 24.67 23.91 -16.18
C VAL A 285 25.37 23.26 -17.36
N LYS A 286 26.23 22.29 -17.06
CA LYS A 286 26.92 21.47 -18.05
C LYS A 286 26.27 20.10 -18.18
N ASN A 287 25.71 19.56 -17.09
CA ASN A 287 25.10 18.24 -17.11
C ASN A 287 23.72 18.25 -16.44
N VAL A 288 22.79 17.47 -16.96
CA VAL A 288 21.50 17.22 -16.32
C VAL A 288 21.35 15.73 -16.08
N ILE A 289 20.93 15.38 -14.86
CA ILE A 289 20.49 14.04 -14.49
C ILE A 289 19.01 14.14 -14.16
N LEU A 290 18.16 13.53 -15.00
CA LEU A 290 16.72 13.40 -14.81
C LEU A 290 16.43 12.01 -14.22
N LEU A 291 15.81 11.96 -13.05
CA LEU A 291 15.49 10.74 -12.33
C LEU A 291 13.97 10.60 -12.24
N ILE A 292 13.41 9.51 -12.75
CA ILE A 292 11.98 9.28 -12.90
C ILE A 292 11.58 8.04 -12.08
N PRO A 293 10.96 8.21 -10.90
CA PRO A 293 10.27 7.11 -10.24
C PRO A 293 8.85 7.03 -10.81
N ASP A 294 8.61 6.06 -11.70
CA ASP A 294 7.34 5.87 -12.40
C ASP A 294 6.17 5.74 -11.39
N GLY A 295 5.01 6.32 -11.68
CA GLY A 295 3.82 6.17 -10.82
C GLY A 295 3.94 6.75 -9.40
N THR A 296 4.95 7.59 -9.14
CA THR A 296 5.27 8.09 -7.80
C THR A 296 4.88 9.56 -7.60
N SER A 297 4.05 9.81 -6.57
CA SER A 297 3.78 11.13 -6.01
C SER A 297 4.02 11.14 -4.49
N LEU A 298 3.60 12.19 -3.79
CA LEU A 298 3.92 12.42 -2.38
C LEU A 298 3.56 11.25 -1.45
N PRO A 299 2.40 10.56 -1.58
CA PRO A 299 2.07 9.43 -0.71
C PRO A 299 3.11 8.31 -0.78
N GLN A 300 3.59 7.98 -1.99
CA GLN A 300 4.60 6.96 -2.23
C GLN A 300 5.94 7.37 -1.60
N TYR A 301 6.38 8.61 -1.82
CA TYR A 301 7.59 9.14 -1.15
C TYR A 301 7.46 9.10 0.37
N TYR A 302 6.31 9.47 0.92
CA TYR A 302 6.12 9.51 2.36
C TYR A 302 6.05 8.10 2.97
N ALA A 303 5.58 7.09 2.22
CA ALA A 303 5.67 5.69 2.60
C ALA A 303 7.13 5.25 2.73
N ALA A 304 7.97 5.51 1.72
CA ALA A 304 9.39 5.19 1.76
C ALA A 304 10.15 5.99 2.84
N PHE A 305 9.83 7.26 3.01
CA PHE A 305 10.36 8.11 4.10
C PHE A 305 10.05 7.53 5.47
N THR A 306 8.83 7.04 5.66
CA THR A 306 8.41 6.41 6.91
C THR A 306 9.17 5.11 7.14
N ALA A 307 9.27 4.26 6.11
CA ALA A 307 10.01 3.00 6.19
C ALA A 307 11.52 3.21 6.43
N ASN A 308 12.11 4.28 5.90
CA ASN A 308 13.50 4.66 6.16
C ASN A 308 13.64 5.64 7.34
N LYS A 309 12.71 5.57 8.29
CA LYS A 309 12.79 6.23 9.60
C LYS A 309 12.97 7.75 9.56
N GLY A 310 12.24 8.38 8.65
CA GLY A 310 12.22 9.84 8.50
C GLY A 310 13.38 10.40 7.69
N LYS A 311 13.93 9.63 6.75
CA LYS A 311 15.04 10.06 5.90
C LYS A 311 14.87 9.57 4.45
N LEU A 312 15.04 10.47 3.49
CA LEU A 312 15.26 10.16 2.06
C LEU A 312 16.21 11.20 1.47
N ASN A 313 17.04 10.81 0.49
CA ASN A 313 17.91 11.72 -0.24
C ASN A 313 17.09 12.77 -1.01
N VAL A 314 15.99 12.37 -1.63
CA VAL A 314 15.12 13.29 -2.38
C VAL A 314 14.56 14.41 -1.48
N PHE A 315 14.28 14.13 -0.21
CA PHE A 315 13.81 15.14 0.75
C PHE A 315 14.93 16.06 1.28
N ASN A 316 16.19 15.79 0.94
CA ASN A 316 17.29 16.74 1.17
C ASN A 316 17.42 17.79 0.04
N MET A 317 16.62 17.71 -1.03
CA MET A 317 16.57 18.73 -2.09
C MET A 317 15.70 19.91 -1.67
N LYS A 318 16.22 21.15 -1.79
CA LYS A 318 15.54 22.36 -1.31
C LYS A 318 14.50 22.90 -2.29
N ALA A 319 14.70 22.69 -3.59
CA ALA A 319 13.76 23.15 -4.60
C ALA A 319 12.68 22.10 -4.81
N THR A 320 11.44 22.45 -4.46
CA THR A 320 10.26 21.58 -4.57
C THR A 320 9.16 22.23 -5.40
N GLY A 321 8.57 21.47 -6.31
CA GLY A 321 7.45 21.88 -7.14
C GLY A 321 6.43 20.74 -7.35
N LEU A 322 5.42 21.03 -8.17
CA LEU A 322 4.37 20.10 -8.57
C LEU A 322 4.21 20.16 -10.10
N SER A 323 4.19 19.00 -10.74
CA SER A 323 4.04 18.82 -12.18
C SER A 323 2.67 18.22 -12.49
N LYS A 324 1.86 18.90 -13.31
CA LYS A 324 0.56 18.36 -13.76
C LYS A 324 0.75 17.25 -14.79
N THR A 325 0.01 16.16 -14.63
CA THR A 325 0.31 14.89 -15.30
C THR A 325 -0.62 14.57 -16.47
N ASN A 326 -1.80 15.20 -16.59
CA ASN A 326 -2.78 14.88 -17.64
C ASN A 326 -2.19 14.86 -19.06
N SER A 327 -2.66 13.95 -19.92
CA SER A 327 -2.27 13.93 -21.32
C SER A 327 -3.10 14.93 -22.14
N SER A 328 -2.85 15.01 -23.44
CA SER A 328 -3.61 15.91 -24.34
C SER A 328 -5.06 15.45 -24.57
N ASN A 329 -5.38 14.18 -24.34
CA ASN A 329 -6.69 13.59 -24.61
C ASN A 329 -7.37 12.93 -23.40
N ALA A 330 -6.71 12.89 -22.23
CA ALA A 330 -7.27 12.26 -21.04
C ALA A 330 -6.91 13.02 -19.75
N TYR A 331 -7.80 12.93 -18.77
CA TYR A 331 -7.59 13.48 -17.42
C TYR A 331 -6.52 12.69 -16.65
N ILE A 332 -6.46 11.38 -16.88
CA ILE A 332 -5.45 10.46 -16.35
C ILE A 332 -4.56 10.03 -17.51
N THR A 333 -3.26 10.27 -17.35
CA THR A 333 -2.23 9.94 -18.34
C THR A 333 -1.79 8.48 -18.19
N ASP A 334 -1.23 7.88 -19.24
CA ASP A 334 -0.28 6.77 -19.08
C ASP A 334 1.18 7.29 -19.13
N SER A 335 2.16 6.41 -18.95
CA SER A 335 3.58 6.76 -18.86
C SER A 335 4.11 7.48 -20.13
N ALA A 336 3.65 7.06 -21.32
CA ALA A 336 4.15 7.58 -22.61
C ALA A 336 3.94 9.10 -22.82
N PRO A 337 2.71 9.65 -22.77
CA PRO A 337 2.52 11.10 -22.81
C PRO A 337 3.12 11.84 -21.60
N GLY A 338 3.28 11.17 -20.45
CA GLY A 338 3.93 11.74 -19.26
C GLY A 338 5.41 12.05 -19.55
N SER A 339 6.14 11.05 -20.01
CA SER A 339 7.58 11.14 -20.30
C SER A 339 7.88 11.82 -21.64
N THR A 340 7.02 11.71 -22.66
CA THR A 340 7.10 12.56 -23.87
C THR A 340 7.11 14.05 -23.53
N ALA A 341 6.30 14.48 -22.56
CA ALA A 341 6.28 15.88 -22.15
C ALA A 341 7.63 16.33 -21.54
N PHE A 342 8.28 15.47 -20.76
CA PHE A 342 9.62 15.72 -20.22
C PHE A 342 10.70 15.73 -21.31
N ALA A 343 10.57 14.87 -22.32
CA ALA A 343 11.56 14.70 -23.38
C ALA A 343 11.46 15.77 -24.49
N THR A 344 10.30 16.38 -24.69
CA THR A 344 10.03 17.23 -25.89
C THR A 344 9.42 18.61 -25.57
N GLY A 345 8.84 18.77 -24.38
CA GLY A 345 8.06 19.95 -24.01
C GLY A 345 6.72 20.05 -24.72
N VAL A 346 6.18 18.95 -25.23
CA VAL A 346 4.90 18.89 -25.95
C VAL A 346 4.01 17.81 -25.32
N LYS A 347 2.75 18.15 -25.04
CA LYS A 347 1.74 17.16 -24.63
C LYS A 347 1.34 16.30 -25.83
N THR A 348 1.12 15.01 -25.60
CA THR A 348 0.60 14.09 -26.63
C THR A 348 -0.53 13.21 -26.08
N LYS A 349 -1.03 12.28 -26.89
CA LYS A 349 -2.13 11.37 -26.51
C LYS A 349 -1.60 10.20 -25.69
N ASN A 350 -2.46 9.57 -24.90
CA ASN A 350 -2.11 8.27 -24.31
C ASN A 350 -1.63 7.30 -25.39
N THR A 351 -0.69 6.42 -25.02
CA THR A 351 0.05 5.47 -25.88
C THR A 351 1.05 6.05 -26.88
N PHE A 352 1.14 7.37 -27.07
CA PHE A 352 2.02 7.98 -28.05
C PHE A 352 3.41 8.21 -27.45
N VAL A 353 4.45 7.72 -28.14
CA VAL A 353 5.86 7.76 -27.73
C VAL A 353 6.63 8.74 -28.60
N GLY A 354 7.17 9.82 -28.02
CA GLY A 354 8.05 10.76 -28.73
C GLY A 354 7.43 11.47 -29.95
N VAL A 355 6.10 11.51 -30.06
CA VAL A 355 5.36 12.11 -31.18
C VAL A 355 4.31 13.11 -30.69
N ASP A 356 3.92 14.07 -31.53
CA ASP A 356 2.83 15.01 -31.22
C ASP A 356 1.44 14.34 -31.31
N GLY A 357 0.38 15.09 -31.00
CA GLY A 357 -1.00 14.58 -31.04
C GLY A 357 -1.49 14.12 -32.43
N MET A 358 -0.74 14.37 -33.49
CA MET A 358 -0.98 13.90 -34.86
C MET A 358 -0.06 12.73 -35.26
N GLY A 359 0.81 12.24 -34.36
CA GLY A 359 1.74 11.15 -34.63
C GLY A 359 3.04 11.60 -35.32
N LYS A 360 3.31 12.91 -35.39
CA LYS A 360 4.55 13.42 -35.99
C LYS A 360 5.70 13.37 -34.98
N ALA A 361 6.85 12.87 -35.42
CA ALA A 361 8.08 12.84 -34.63
C ALA A 361 8.46 14.22 -34.07
N LEU A 362 8.80 14.25 -32.79
CA LEU A 362 9.25 15.42 -32.04
C LEU A 362 10.75 15.32 -31.77
N ALA A 363 11.48 16.43 -31.84
CA ALA A 363 12.86 16.45 -31.38
C ALA A 363 12.92 16.24 -29.86
N GLN A 364 13.61 15.19 -29.43
CA GLN A 364 13.80 14.85 -28.01
C GLN A 364 15.08 15.50 -27.45
N ILE A 365 15.23 15.54 -26.12
CA ILE A 365 16.42 16.10 -25.46
C ILE A 365 17.73 15.55 -26.08
N PRO A 366 17.93 14.22 -26.26
CA PRO A 366 19.14 13.68 -26.88
C PRO A 366 19.46 14.24 -28.26
N ASP A 367 18.46 14.44 -29.12
CA ASP A 367 18.66 14.99 -30.47
C ASP A 367 19.14 16.44 -30.42
N ILE A 368 18.51 17.24 -29.56
CA ILE A 368 18.79 18.67 -29.42
C ILE A 368 20.19 18.89 -28.87
N ILE A 369 20.57 18.18 -27.81
CA ILE A 369 21.88 18.38 -27.17
C ILE A 369 23.03 17.80 -27.99
N ALA A 370 22.78 16.76 -28.81
CA ALA A 370 23.80 16.19 -29.69
C ALA A 370 24.30 17.21 -30.71
N ALA A 371 23.44 18.10 -31.20
CA ALA A 371 23.83 19.23 -32.06
C ALA A 371 24.78 20.22 -31.37
N LYS A 372 24.89 20.19 -30.03
CA LYS A 372 25.85 20.97 -29.22
C LYS A 372 27.10 20.18 -28.84
N GLY A 373 27.24 18.94 -29.33
CA GLY A 373 28.36 18.04 -29.05
C GLY A 373 28.29 17.35 -27.67
N MET A 374 27.13 17.41 -27.02
CA MET A 374 26.87 16.70 -25.76
C MET A 374 26.48 15.26 -26.03
N VAL A 375 26.55 14.41 -25.00
CA VAL A 375 26.20 12.98 -25.07
C VAL A 375 25.07 12.65 -24.10
N SER A 376 24.36 11.55 -24.33
CA SER A 376 23.31 11.10 -23.42
C SER A 376 23.29 9.59 -23.16
N GLY A 377 22.77 9.23 -21.99
CA GLY A 377 22.52 7.85 -21.58
C GLY A 377 21.14 7.70 -20.95
N LEU A 378 20.50 6.58 -21.22
CA LEU A 378 19.14 6.24 -20.78
C LEU A 378 19.22 4.93 -19.99
N ILE A 379 18.71 4.93 -18.77
CA ILE A 379 18.68 3.77 -17.87
C ILE A 379 17.24 3.54 -17.43
N SER A 380 16.78 2.29 -17.44
CA SER A 380 15.48 1.88 -16.92
C SER A 380 15.58 0.57 -16.16
N THR A 381 14.85 0.43 -15.06
CA THR A 381 14.57 -0.87 -14.43
C THR A 381 13.42 -1.63 -15.12
N GLY A 382 12.94 -1.16 -16.26
CA GLY A 382 11.89 -1.76 -17.08
C GLY A 382 12.44 -2.32 -18.38
N ASP A 383 11.56 -2.74 -19.27
CA ASP A 383 11.89 -3.10 -20.65
C ASP A 383 12.50 -1.86 -21.36
N VAL A 384 13.61 -2.01 -22.09
CA VAL A 384 14.26 -0.89 -22.81
C VAL A 384 13.37 -0.21 -23.87
N THR A 385 12.27 -0.84 -24.26
CA THR A 385 11.24 -0.35 -25.18
C THR A 385 9.96 0.10 -24.50
N ASP A 386 9.88 0.02 -23.16
CA ASP A 386 8.77 0.61 -22.44
C ASP A 386 8.76 2.14 -22.62
N ALA A 387 7.61 2.74 -22.35
CA ALA A 387 7.30 4.11 -22.70
C ALA A 387 8.36 5.12 -22.24
N THR A 388 8.69 5.12 -20.94
CA THR A 388 9.56 6.14 -20.34
C THR A 388 10.96 6.20 -20.98
N PRO A 389 11.72 5.10 -21.16
CA PRO A 389 12.98 5.18 -21.90
C PRO A 389 12.76 5.48 -23.38
N ALA A 390 11.74 4.89 -24.01
CA ALA A 390 11.44 5.07 -25.43
C ALA A 390 11.15 6.54 -25.80
N ASP A 391 10.51 7.31 -24.92
CA ASP A 391 10.20 8.72 -25.12
C ASP A 391 11.42 9.63 -25.28
N PHE A 392 12.61 9.14 -24.98
CA PHE A 392 13.87 9.87 -25.17
C PHE A 392 14.67 9.39 -26.39
N TYR A 393 14.24 8.37 -27.13
CA TYR A 393 14.99 7.90 -28.30
C TYR A 393 14.17 7.44 -29.52
N ALA A 394 12.86 7.22 -29.37
CA ALA A 394 12.01 6.62 -30.39
C ALA A 394 10.77 7.46 -30.70
N HIS A 395 10.11 7.15 -31.81
CA HIS A 395 8.88 7.81 -32.26
C HIS A 395 7.84 6.77 -32.70
N SER A 396 6.75 6.64 -31.96
CA SER A 396 5.65 5.70 -32.25
C SER A 396 4.31 6.27 -31.80
N ASP A 397 3.23 6.00 -32.52
CA ASP A 397 1.87 6.28 -32.07
C ASP A 397 1.31 5.19 -31.12
N ASN A 398 2.09 4.13 -30.89
CA ASN A 398 1.72 3.02 -30.02
C ASN A 398 2.92 2.53 -29.21
N ARG A 399 2.84 2.68 -27.87
CA ARG A 399 3.86 2.22 -26.92
C ARG A 399 4.08 0.71 -26.92
N ASN A 400 3.15 -0.09 -27.46
CA ASN A 400 3.29 -1.54 -27.56
C ASN A 400 4.09 -2.01 -28.79
N SER A 401 4.58 -1.10 -29.62
CA SER A 401 5.32 -1.42 -30.85
C SER A 401 6.83 -1.63 -30.60
N SER A 402 7.19 -2.53 -29.69
CA SER A 402 8.58 -2.73 -29.21
C SER A 402 9.63 -2.89 -30.31
N GLU A 403 9.34 -3.62 -31.40
CA GLU A 403 10.28 -3.78 -32.51
C GLU A 403 10.53 -2.46 -33.26
N LEU A 404 9.49 -1.67 -33.52
CA LEU A 404 9.61 -0.36 -34.15
C LEU A 404 10.35 0.61 -33.22
N ILE A 405 9.98 0.62 -31.94
CA ILE A 405 10.62 1.43 -30.91
C ILE A 405 12.12 1.12 -30.84
N LEU A 406 12.51 -0.14 -30.68
CA LEU A 406 13.93 -0.50 -30.59
C LEU A 406 14.70 -0.17 -31.86
N LYS A 407 14.07 -0.31 -33.03
CA LYS A 407 14.67 0.02 -34.31
C LYS A 407 15.03 1.50 -34.42
N ASP A 408 14.27 2.41 -33.80
CA ASP A 408 14.62 3.85 -33.81
C ASP A 408 15.93 4.14 -33.08
N PHE A 409 16.33 3.29 -32.13
CA PHE A 409 17.64 3.40 -31.46
C PHE A 409 18.81 3.33 -32.46
N ILE A 410 18.64 2.69 -33.62
CA ILE A 410 19.64 2.68 -34.71
C ILE A 410 20.05 4.11 -35.08
N THR A 411 19.08 5.02 -35.21
CA THR A 411 19.31 6.40 -35.68
C THR A 411 19.34 7.45 -34.58
N SER A 412 18.88 7.08 -33.38
CA SER A 412 18.88 7.91 -32.18
C SER A 412 20.25 8.52 -31.87
N LYS A 413 20.24 9.70 -31.26
CA LYS A 413 21.45 10.37 -30.75
C LYS A 413 21.83 9.95 -29.33
N ALA A 414 21.02 9.12 -28.67
CA ALA A 414 21.39 8.51 -27.40
C ALA A 414 22.61 7.58 -27.58
N LYS A 415 23.61 7.77 -26.72
CA LYS A 415 24.85 6.98 -26.74
C LYS A 415 24.65 5.63 -26.06
N ILE A 416 24.00 5.64 -24.89
CA ILE A 416 23.84 4.47 -24.02
C ILE A 416 22.35 4.24 -23.75
N LEU A 417 21.88 3.00 -23.91
CA LEU A 417 20.56 2.54 -23.48
C LEU A 417 20.74 1.26 -22.64
N ILE A 418 20.27 1.28 -21.39
CA ILE A 418 20.40 0.17 -20.44
C ILE A 418 19.03 -0.13 -19.85
N GLY A 419 18.63 -1.39 -19.86
CA GLY A 419 17.42 -1.83 -19.18
C GLY A 419 17.18 -3.32 -19.37
N GLY A 420 15.92 -3.71 -19.25
CA GLY A 420 15.47 -5.08 -19.27
C GLY A 420 15.22 -5.68 -20.65
N PRO A 421 14.94 -6.99 -20.69
CA PRO A 421 14.57 -7.73 -21.90
C PRO A 421 13.41 -7.09 -22.64
N THR A 422 13.46 -7.17 -23.97
CA THR A 422 12.42 -6.66 -24.86
C THR A 422 12.09 -7.67 -25.95
N ASN A 423 10.83 -7.74 -26.33
CA ASN A 423 10.40 -8.48 -27.53
C ASN A 423 10.81 -7.78 -28.84
N GLY A 424 11.29 -6.53 -28.77
CA GLY A 424 11.75 -5.78 -29.94
C GLY A 424 13.11 -6.23 -30.50
N LEU A 425 13.91 -6.97 -29.73
CA LEU A 425 15.22 -7.48 -30.16
C LEU A 425 15.08 -8.77 -30.97
N THR A 426 14.54 -8.63 -32.18
CA THR A 426 14.53 -9.70 -33.18
C THR A 426 15.93 -9.89 -33.77
N ARG A 427 16.18 -11.04 -34.42
CA ARG A 427 17.46 -11.27 -35.14
C ARG A 427 17.76 -10.17 -36.18
N GLU A 428 16.72 -9.67 -36.83
CA GLU A 428 16.84 -8.59 -37.81
C GLU A 428 17.23 -7.27 -37.15
N THR A 429 16.53 -6.88 -36.08
CA THR A 429 16.84 -5.64 -35.35
C THR A 429 18.23 -5.70 -34.71
N GLU A 430 18.63 -6.83 -34.14
CA GLU A 430 19.97 -7.04 -33.59
C GLU A 430 21.06 -6.88 -34.66
N GLN A 431 20.85 -7.44 -35.85
CA GLN A 431 21.79 -7.27 -36.97
C GLN A 431 21.93 -5.80 -37.37
N LYS A 432 20.81 -5.08 -37.53
CA LYS A 432 20.85 -3.66 -37.92
C LYS A 432 21.50 -2.76 -36.87
N LEU A 433 21.31 -3.06 -35.59
CA LEU A 433 22.00 -2.37 -34.49
C LEU A 433 23.52 -2.57 -34.58
N LYS A 434 23.98 -3.80 -34.84
CA LYS A 434 25.41 -4.10 -35.04
C LYS A 434 25.98 -3.41 -36.28
N GLU A 435 25.24 -3.38 -37.39
CA GLU A 435 25.62 -2.64 -38.61
C GLU A 435 25.75 -1.14 -38.35
N ALA A 436 24.90 -0.59 -37.47
CA ALA A 436 24.98 0.78 -36.98
C ALA A 436 26.03 1.01 -35.87
N LYS A 437 26.89 0.01 -35.60
CA LYS A 437 27.98 0.05 -34.62
C LYS A 437 27.47 0.29 -33.18
N VAL A 438 26.33 -0.30 -32.85
CA VAL A 438 25.85 -0.43 -31.47
C VAL A 438 26.36 -1.75 -30.90
N ASP A 439 27.14 -1.66 -29.83
CA ASP A 439 27.58 -2.82 -29.06
C ASP A 439 26.41 -3.29 -28.17
N ILE A 440 26.07 -4.57 -28.24
CA ILE A 440 24.92 -5.16 -27.53
C ILE A 440 25.44 -6.11 -26.45
N TYR A 441 24.95 -5.92 -25.23
CA TYR A 441 25.26 -6.75 -24.07
C TYR A 441 23.98 -7.32 -23.43
N HIS A 442 24.08 -8.51 -22.86
CA HIS A 442 22.97 -9.20 -22.21
C HIS A 442 23.08 -9.27 -20.68
N ASP A 443 24.09 -8.61 -20.14
CA ASP A 443 24.31 -8.42 -18.71
C ASP A 443 25.08 -7.11 -18.49
N LEU A 444 24.78 -6.43 -17.39
CA LEU A 444 25.40 -5.14 -17.08
C LEU A 444 26.90 -5.28 -16.75
N LYS A 445 27.32 -6.42 -16.20
CA LYS A 445 28.69 -6.61 -15.69
C LYS A 445 29.73 -6.70 -16.80
N SER A 446 29.36 -7.25 -17.95
CA SER A 446 30.24 -7.36 -19.12
C SER A 446 30.26 -6.13 -20.01
N ALA A 447 29.33 -5.19 -19.79
CA ALA A 447 29.14 -4.03 -20.64
C ALA A 447 30.34 -3.07 -20.63
N THR A 448 30.69 -2.59 -21.82
CA THR A 448 31.63 -1.47 -21.99
C THR A 448 30.98 -0.35 -22.79
N THR A 449 31.40 0.88 -22.56
CA THR A 449 30.72 2.09 -23.07
C THR A 449 31.55 2.90 -24.06
N SER A 450 32.63 2.30 -24.59
CA SER A 450 33.54 2.98 -25.53
C SER A 450 32.86 3.41 -26.82
N ASN A 451 31.83 2.67 -27.27
CA ASN A 451 31.01 2.98 -28.44
C ASN A 451 29.57 3.33 -28.03
N ARG A 452 28.63 3.32 -29.00
CA ARG A 452 27.20 3.31 -28.66
C ARG A 452 26.86 1.94 -28.10
N THR A 453 26.10 1.91 -27.01
CA THR A 453 25.90 0.69 -26.22
C THR A 453 24.42 0.47 -25.93
N LEU A 454 23.97 -0.77 -26.14
CA LEU A 454 22.69 -1.29 -25.70
C LEU A 454 22.93 -2.43 -24.71
N VAL A 455 22.41 -2.30 -23.49
CA VAL A 455 22.44 -3.37 -22.48
C VAL A 455 21.01 -3.82 -22.22
N ILE A 456 20.77 -5.12 -22.38
CA ILE A 456 19.49 -5.79 -22.17
C ILE A 456 19.70 -6.88 -21.12
N ASP A 457 19.55 -6.53 -19.85
CA ASP A 457 19.84 -7.39 -18.70
C ASP A 457 18.54 -7.82 -18.01
N PRO A 458 18.23 -9.13 -17.94
CA PRO A 458 17.07 -9.66 -17.21
C PRO A 458 16.96 -9.20 -15.75
N LEU A 459 18.09 -8.88 -15.09
CA LEU A 459 18.06 -8.38 -13.72
C LEU A 459 17.42 -6.99 -13.62
N ALA A 460 17.48 -6.17 -14.67
CA ALA A 460 16.91 -4.81 -14.66
C ALA A 460 15.43 -4.82 -14.25
N SER A 461 14.64 -5.70 -14.89
CA SER A 461 13.20 -5.82 -14.70
C SER A 461 12.77 -6.65 -13.49
N GLN A 462 13.71 -7.19 -12.71
CA GLN A 462 13.34 -7.87 -11.47
C GLN A 462 12.96 -6.86 -10.39
N ARG A 463 12.09 -7.28 -9.48
CA ARG A 463 11.82 -6.51 -8.27
C ARG A 463 13.01 -6.59 -7.32
N ILE A 464 13.13 -5.63 -6.42
CA ILE A 464 14.06 -5.71 -5.29
C ILE A 464 13.74 -6.94 -4.42
N THR A 465 12.46 -7.23 -4.19
CA THR A 465 12.01 -8.43 -3.46
C THR A 465 12.35 -9.73 -4.18
N ASP A 466 12.56 -9.69 -5.50
CA ASP A 466 12.84 -10.86 -6.35
C ASP A 466 14.34 -11.03 -6.61
N GLY A 467 15.20 -10.17 -6.05
CA GLY A 467 16.65 -10.33 -6.07
C GLY A 467 17.44 -9.43 -7.03
N ARG A 468 16.86 -8.32 -7.53
CA ARG A 468 17.58 -7.37 -8.41
C ARG A 468 18.89 -6.84 -7.80
N GLY A 469 18.97 -6.68 -6.48
CA GLY A 469 20.15 -6.16 -5.79
C GLY A 469 20.46 -4.70 -6.19
N ASN A 470 21.74 -4.32 -6.22
CA ASN A 470 22.18 -2.93 -6.48
C ASN A 470 22.23 -2.55 -7.97
N TRP A 471 21.50 -3.28 -8.83
CA TRP A 471 21.64 -3.18 -10.29
C TRP A 471 21.45 -1.74 -10.80
N LEU A 472 20.46 -0.99 -10.29
CA LEU A 472 20.19 0.38 -10.73
C LEU A 472 21.35 1.33 -10.39
N ALA A 473 21.95 1.15 -9.21
CA ALA A 473 23.09 1.93 -8.78
C ALA A 473 24.36 1.61 -9.58
N ASP A 474 24.54 0.35 -9.99
CA ASP A 474 25.65 -0.08 -10.84
C ASP A 474 25.48 0.45 -12.28
N ALA A 475 24.25 0.44 -12.81
CA ALA A 475 23.93 0.99 -14.13
C ALA A 475 24.16 2.51 -14.20
N PHE A 476 23.78 3.20 -13.13
CA PHE A 476 24.07 4.62 -12.95
C PHE A 476 25.58 4.89 -12.97
N ASP A 477 26.38 4.14 -12.21
CA ASP A 477 27.83 4.35 -12.14
C ASP A 477 28.52 4.07 -13.48
N LEU A 478 28.13 2.99 -14.17
CA LEU A 478 28.64 2.65 -15.51
C LEU A 478 28.41 3.82 -16.48
N THR A 479 27.17 4.30 -16.54
CA THR A 479 26.78 5.38 -17.46
C THR A 479 27.44 6.71 -17.06
N LEU A 480 27.47 7.05 -15.77
CA LEU A 480 28.10 8.28 -15.29
C LEU A 480 29.60 8.29 -15.58
N ASN A 481 30.29 7.18 -15.37
CA ASN A 481 31.73 7.07 -15.61
C ASN A 481 32.10 7.28 -17.09
N ASP A 482 31.21 6.91 -18.00
CA ASP A 482 31.34 7.19 -19.42
C ASP A 482 31.09 8.67 -19.76
N LEU A 483 29.91 9.17 -19.38
CA LEU A 483 29.44 10.48 -19.85
C LEU A 483 30.17 11.66 -19.20
N LYS A 484 30.64 11.52 -17.93
CA LYS A 484 31.22 12.63 -17.15
C LYS A 484 32.46 13.27 -17.78
N ASN A 485 33.15 12.55 -18.66
CA ASN A 485 34.37 13.04 -19.31
C ASN A 485 34.09 13.89 -20.56
N ASN A 486 32.83 13.96 -21.04
CA ASN A 486 32.50 14.81 -22.17
C ASN A 486 32.66 16.30 -21.79
N LYS A 487 33.53 17.01 -22.51
CA LYS A 487 33.84 18.43 -22.25
C LYS A 487 32.68 19.38 -22.51
N LYS A 488 31.75 19.03 -23.40
CA LYS A 488 30.54 19.80 -23.72
C LYS A 488 29.40 19.55 -22.73
N GLY A 489 29.42 18.39 -22.05
CA GLY A 489 28.43 18.01 -21.05
C GLY A 489 27.58 16.82 -21.47
N PHE A 490 26.63 16.44 -20.62
CA PHE A 490 25.79 15.28 -20.87
C PHE A 490 24.37 15.40 -20.29
N PHE A 491 23.45 14.62 -20.83
CA PHE A 491 22.14 14.34 -20.25
C PHE A 491 22.03 12.87 -19.85
N MET A 492 21.52 12.58 -18.66
CA MET A 492 21.22 11.21 -18.23
C MET A 492 19.77 11.14 -17.78
N MET A 493 19.03 10.16 -18.28
CA MET A 493 17.72 9.79 -17.75
C MET A 493 17.84 8.44 -17.04
N VAL A 494 17.30 8.36 -15.83
CA VAL A 494 17.23 7.12 -15.04
C VAL A 494 15.80 6.91 -14.58
N GLU A 495 15.24 5.76 -14.89
CA GLU A 495 13.89 5.38 -14.49
C GLU A 495 13.92 4.21 -13.48
N ALA A 496 13.11 4.32 -12.43
CA ALA A 496 12.71 3.20 -11.57
C ALA A 496 11.26 2.80 -11.85
N SER A 497 11.06 2.03 -12.93
CA SER A 497 9.75 1.59 -13.44
C SER A 497 8.94 0.74 -12.46
N GLN A 498 9.61 -0.03 -11.59
CA GLN A 498 8.91 -0.98 -10.73
C GLN A 498 8.22 -0.34 -9.52
N THR A 499 8.43 0.97 -9.29
CA THR A 499 7.66 1.76 -8.32
C THR A 499 6.17 1.83 -8.73
N ASP A 500 5.90 2.09 -10.02
CA ASP A 500 4.58 2.00 -10.63
C ASP A 500 3.96 0.60 -10.53
N GLY A 501 4.76 -0.44 -10.79
CA GLY A 501 4.35 -1.83 -10.59
C GLY A 501 3.89 -2.14 -9.16
N GLY A 502 4.48 -1.49 -8.15
CA GLY A 502 4.04 -1.56 -6.76
C GLY A 502 2.67 -0.90 -6.55
N GLY A 503 2.42 0.21 -7.24
CA GLY A 503 1.12 0.89 -7.29
C GLY A 503 0.04 0.03 -7.96
N HIS A 504 0.27 -0.47 -9.18
CA HIS A 504 -0.70 -1.31 -9.89
C HIS A 504 -1.04 -2.61 -9.15
N SER A 505 -0.05 -3.21 -8.48
CA SER A 505 -0.26 -4.45 -7.73
C SER A 505 -0.83 -4.25 -6.32
N ASN A 506 -1.03 -2.98 -5.91
CA ASN A 506 -1.43 -2.58 -4.56
C ASN A 506 -0.57 -3.28 -3.50
N ASN A 507 0.76 -3.19 -3.67
CA ASN A 507 1.74 -3.85 -2.83
C ASN A 507 2.71 -2.83 -2.22
N MET A 508 2.54 -2.58 -0.92
CA MET A 508 3.33 -1.62 -0.16
C MET A 508 4.81 -2.02 -0.06
N GLU A 509 5.12 -3.32 0.07
CA GLU A 509 6.50 -3.81 0.14
C GLU A 509 7.24 -3.55 -1.18
N GLN A 510 6.64 -3.91 -2.31
CA GLN A 510 7.22 -3.65 -3.62
C GLN A 510 7.43 -2.14 -3.80
N LEU A 511 6.37 -1.35 -3.60
CA LEU A 511 6.43 0.11 -3.79
C LEU A 511 7.54 0.77 -2.97
N VAL A 512 7.62 0.44 -1.68
CA VAL A 512 8.63 1.02 -0.79
C VAL A 512 10.03 0.55 -1.15
N THR A 513 10.24 -0.75 -1.36
CA THR A 513 11.60 -1.29 -1.63
C THR A 513 12.19 -0.74 -2.93
N GLU A 514 11.36 -0.62 -3.98
CA GLU A 514 11.74 -0.02 -5.26
C GLU A 514 12.09 1.47 -5.11
N LEU A 515 11.32 2.22 -4.33
CA LEU A 515 11.57 3.65 -4.14
C LEU A 515 12.80 3.92 -3.27
N LEU A 516 13.12 3.03 -2.33
CA LEU A 516 14.38 3.09 -1.56
C LEU A 516 15.60 2.80 -2.46
N ASP A 517 15.53 1.81 -3.35
CA ASP A 517 16.58 1.54 -4.35
C ASP A 517 16.81 2.76 -5.27
N PHE A 518 15.73 3.36 -5.75
CA PHE A 518 15.80 4.60 -6.52
C PHE A 518 16.43 5.76 -5.72
N ASP A 519 16.02 5.95 -4.46
CA ASP A 519 16.52 7.05 -3.64
C ASP A 519 18.02 6.92 -3.33
N HIS A 520 18.59 5.71 -3.31
CA HIS A 520 20.05 5.54 -3.29
C HIS A 520 20.74 6.19 -4.49
N VAL A 521 20.16 6.06 -5.69
CA VAL A 521 20.69 6.70 -6.91
C VAL A 521 20.48 8.22 -6.87
N VAL A 522 19.40 8.71 -6.27
CA VAL A 522 19.22 10.15 -6.00
C VAL A 522 20.40 10.68 -5.17
N GLY A 523 20.78 9.98 -4.09
CA GLY A 523 21.94 10.36 -3.28
C GLY A 523 23.25 10.38 -4.05
N LYS A 524 23.48 9.40 -4.94
CA LYS A 524 24.65 9.36 -5.83
C LYS A 524 24.67 10.54 -6.81
N ALA A 525 23.54 10.88 -7.40
CA ALA A 525 23.41 12.02 -8.32
C ALA A 525 23.68 13.35 -7.62
N MET A 526 23.14 13.55 -6.40
CA MET A 526 23.41 14.73 -5.58
C MET A 526 24.89 14.86 -5.21
N LYS A 527 25.53 13.74 -4.83
CA LYS A 527 26.97 13.71 -4.55
C LYS A 527 27.79 14.15 -5.76
N PHE A 528 27.48 13.63 -6.95
CA PHE A 528 28.18 14.04 -8.17
C PHE A 528 27.97 15.54 -8.48
N ALA A 529 26.76 16.07 -8.26
CA ALA A 529 26.48 17.48 -8.45
C ALA A 529 27.28 18.38 -7.50
N ASP A 530 27.47 17.97 -6.25
CA ASP A 530 28.34 18.67 -5.29
C ASP A 530 29.83 18.62 -5.67
N GLU A 531 30.29 17.48 -6.18
CA GLU A 531 31.69 17.27 -6.58
C GLU A 531 32.07 18.13 -7.79
N ASN A 532 31.23 18.16 -8.83
CA ASN A 532 31.54 18.87 -10.07
C ASN A 532 30.98 20.30 -10.16
N LYS A 533 29.98 20.65 -9.34
CA LYS A 533 29.37 21.99 -9.22
C LYS A 533 28.69 22.50 -10.50
N GLU A 534 28.48 21.66 -11.49
CA GLU A 534 27.95 22.02 -12.82
C GLU A 534 26.82 21.07 -13.28
N THR A 535 26.33 20.23 -12.39
CA THR A 535 25.20 19.32 -12.65
C THR A 535 23.93 19.79 -11.97
N LEU A 536 22.84 19.83 -12.74
CA LEU A 536 21.48 19.93 -12.24
C LEU A 536 20.90 18.51 -12.14
N VAL A 537 20.35 18.16 -10.97
CA VAL A 537 19.62 16.92 -10.74
C VAL A 537 18.14 17.27 -10.62
N VAL A 538 17.28 16.56 -11.34
CA VAL A 538 15.82 16.72 -11.29
C VAL A 538 15.20 15.35 -11.03
N VAL A 539 14.33 15.27 -10.03
CA VAL A 539 13.52 14.09 -9.71
C VAL A 539 12.06 14.45 -9.97
N VAL A 540 11.36 13.68 -10.80
CA VAL A 540 9.95 13.90 -11.09
C VAL A 540 9.27 12.60 -11.52
N GLY A 541 8.12 12.28 -10.93
CA GLY A 541 7.25 11.20 -11.41
C GLY A 541 6.45 11.63 -12.64
N ASP A 542 6.20 10.71 -13.55
CA ASP A 542 5.39 10.90 -14.76
C ASP A 542 3.88 10.93 -14.46
N HIS A 543 3.42 10.14 -13.50
CA HIS A 543 2.09 10.16 -12.89
C HIS A 543 2.09 9.62 -11.44
N GLU A 544 0.91 9.48 -10.84
CA GLU A 544 0.72 8.70 -9.61
C GLU A 544 -0.04 7.41 -9.92
N THR A 545 0.28 6.34 -9.18
CA THR A 545 -0.36 5.03 -9.36
C THR A 545 -0.88 4.43 -8.06
N GLY A 546 -2.10 3.89 -8.13
CA GLY A 546 -2.77 3.16 -7.05
C GLY A 546 -3.64 4.03 -6.12
N GLY A 547 -3.50 5.36 -6.19
CA GLY A 547 -4.21 6.30 -5.30
C GLY A 547 -3.95 5.97 -3.84
N LEU A 548 -2.66 5.91 -3.47
CA LEU A 548 -2.21 5.48 -2.15
C LEU A 548 -2.61 6.48 -1.07
N THR A 549 -3.27 6.00 -0.03
CA THR A 549 -3.53 6.75 1.22
C THR A 549 -2.79 6.10 2.38
N LEU A 550 -2.06 6.88 3.17
CA LEU A 550 -1.38 6.38 4.37
C LEU A 550 -2.35 6.39 5.55
N LEU A 551 -2.58 5.23 6.15
CA LEU A 551 -3.53 5.04 7.25
C LEU A 551 -2.82 5.10 8.61
N ASP A 552 -1.61 4.56 8.70
CA ASP A 552 -0.81 4.56 9.92
C ASP A 552 0.69 4.33 9.60
N GLY A 553 1.57 4.58 10.56
CA GLY A 553 3.01 4.36 10.40
C GLY A 553 3.83 4.75 11.61
N SER A 554 5.09 4.32 11.62
CA SER A 554 6.06 4.70 12.66
C SER A 554 7.40 5.09 12.05
N LEU A 555 7.73 6.37 12.16
CA LEU A 555 9.07 6.87 11.81
C LEU A 555 10.17 6.24 12.68
N ARG A 556 9.88 5.86 13.93
CA ARG A 556 10.91 5.24 14.80
C ARG A 556 11.18 3.80 14.38
N GLU A 557 10.11 3.05 14.12
CA GLU A 557 10.17 1.61 13.88
C GLU A 557 10.32 1.23 12.40
N GLY A 558 10.11 2.18 11.47
CA GLY A 558 10.30 1.97 10.04
C GLY A 558 9.19 1.16 9.38
N TRP A 559 7.94 1.28 9.83
CA TRP A 559 6.80 0.61 9.20
C TRP A 559 5.72 1.59 8.76
N VAL A 560 4.97 1.21 7.73
CA VAL A 560 3.89 1.98 7.12
C VAL A 560 2.72 1.06 6.78
N PHE A 561 1.51 1.55 7.00
CA PHE A 561 0.27 0.90 6.62
C PHE A 561 -0.57 1.86 5.77
N GLY A 562 -0.94 1.44 4.56
CA GLY A 562 -1.73 2.24 3.64
C GLY A 562 -3.01 1.58 3.17
N ASN A 563 -3.68 2.24 2.23
CA ASN A 563 -4.76 1.68 1.44
C ASN A 563 -4.73 2.27 0.03
N PHE A 564 -4.93 1.40 -0.96
CA PHE A 564 -4.99 1.77 -2.37
C PHE A 564 -6.46 1.90 -2.80
N SER A 565 -6.75 2.91 -3.62
CA SER A 565 -8.12 3.19 -4.08
C SER A 565 -8.41 2.62 -5.47
N THR A 566 -7.37 2.41 -6.27
CA THR A 566 -7.44 1.83 -7.62
C THR A 566 -6.23 0.91 -7.84
N ASN A 567 -6.23 0.16 -8.94
CA ASN A 567 -5.07 -0.57 -9.43
C ASN A 567 -4.54 0.09 -10.73
N ASP A 568 -4.77 1.38 -10.90
CA ASP A 568 -4.51 2.18 -12.10
C ASP A 568 -3.95 3.54 -11.69
N HIS A 569 -3.64 4.39 -12.66
CA HIS A 569 -3.11 5.72 -12.42
C HIS A 569 -4.15 6.68 -11.84
N THR A 570 -3.69 7.74 -11.17
CA THR A 570 -4.52 8.89 -10.78
C THR A 570 -3.95 10.20 -11.32
N SER A 571 -4.78 11.24 -11.29
CA SER A 571 -4.46 12.55 -11.88
C SER A 571 -3.80 13.52 -10.91
N ILE A 572 -3.38 13.06 -9.73
CA ILE A 572 -2.75 13.99 -8.77
C ILE A 572 -1.41 14.47 -9.36
N PRO A 573 -1.06 15.76 -9.20
CA PRO A 573 0.24 16.24 -9.66
C PRO A 573 1.39 15.45 -9.02
N SER A 574 2.42 15.15 -9.81
CA SER A 574 3.63 14.52 -9.31
C SER A 574 4.54 15.57 -8.68
N ASN A 575 5.25 15.19 -7.62
CA ASN A 575 6.23 16.07 -7.01
C ASN A 575 7.45 16.23 -7.93
N VAL A 576 8.01 17.45 -7.92
CA VAL A 576 9.28 17.75 -8.56
C VAL A 576 10.25 18.15 -7.47
N PHE A 577 11.42 17.51 -7.43
CA PHE A 577 12.54 17.90 -6.58
C PHE A 577 13.74 18.21 -7.45
N ALA A 578 14.46 19.28 -7.14
CA ALA A 578 15.66 19.64 -7.90
C ALA A 578 16.83 20.04 -6.98
N TYR A 579 18.04 19.73 -7.44
CA TYR A 579 19.28 20.02 -6.72
C TYR A 579 20.40 20.47 -7.67
N GLY A 580 21.17 21.46 -7.24
CA GLY A 580 22.31 22.01 -8.00
C GLY A 580 21.99 23.35 -8.69
N PRO A 581 22.81 23.80 -9.64
CA PRO A 581 22.62 25.10 -10.29
C PRO A 581 21.27 25.23 -10.98
N ASN A 582 20.62 26.39 -10.84
CA ASN A 582 19.27 26.68 -11.35
C ASN A 582 18.14 25.79 -10.79
N SER A 583 18.37 25.01 -9.73
CA SER A 583 17.32 24.14 -9.15
C SER A 583 16.06 24.92 -8.72
N LYS A 584 16.21 26.18 -8.29
CA LYS A 584 15.10 27.08 -7.91
C LYS A 584 14.03 27.26 -8.99
N GLU A 585 14.39 27.06 -10.27
CA GLU A 585 13.47 27.20 -11.40
C GLU A 585 12.39 26.11 -11.42
N PHE A 586 12.58 25.02 -10.68
CA PHE A 586 11.65 23.88 -10.57
C PHE A 586 10.69 24.01 -9.39
N THR A 587 10.53 25.21 -8.83
CA THR A 587 9.59 25.49 -7.74
C THR A 587 8.22 25.93 -8.25
N GLY A 588 7.17 25.68 -7.46
CA GLY A 588 5.78 26.03 -7.81
C GLY A 588 5.04 24.93 -8.57
N LEU A 589 3.83 25.27 -9.07
CA LEU A 589 2.96 24.38 -9.83
C LEU A 589 3.05 24.71 -11.33
N PHE A 590 3.31 23.71 -12.17
CA PHE A 590 3.43 23.90 -13.63
C PHE A 590 3.00 22.67 -14.44
N GLU A 591 2.85 22.85 -15.76
CA GLU A 591 2.61 21.74 -16.69
C GLU A 591 3.86 20.85 -16.79
N ASN A 592 3.71 19.52 -16.92
CA ASN A 592 4.86 18.61 -17.10
C ASN A 592 5.77 18.98 -18.28
N THR A 593 5.26 19.66 -19.32
CA THR A 593 6.05 20.18 -20.44
C THR A 593 7.10 21.22 -20.02
N GLU A 594 6.89 21.89 -18.89
CA GLU A 594 7.84 22.86 -18.36
C GLU A 594 9.12 22.20 -17.84
N ILE A 595 9.13 20.90 -17.52
CA ILE A 595 10.36 20.18 -17.17
C ILE A 595 11.37 20.27 -18.32
N PHE A 596 10.92 20.00 -19.55
CA PHE A 596 11.74 20.16 -20.76
C PHE A 596 12.25 21.60 -20.90
N ASN A 597 11.33 22.59 -20.84
CA ASN A 597 11.66 23.99 -21.05
C ASN A 597 12.71 24.49 -20.04
N LYS A 598 12.56 24.11 -18.77
CA LYS A 598 13.50 24.44 -17.69
C LYS A 598 14.85 23.76 -17.87
N ILE A 599 14.89 22.49 -18.32
CA ILE A 599 16.14 21.80 -18.65
C ILE A 599 16.86 22.49 -19.82
N MET A 600 16.15 22.85 -20.90
CA MET A 600 16.74 23.58 -22.04
C MET A 600 17.28 24.95 -21.61
N ALA A 601 16.51 25.69 -20.80
CA ALA A 601 16.93 26.97 -20.26
C ALA A 601 18.20 26.84 -19.39
N ALA A 602 18.29 25.81 -18.55
CA ALA A 602 19.48 25.55 -17.73
C ALA A 602 20.75 25.30 -18.57
N TYR A 603 20.60 24.62 -19.71
CA TYR A 603 21.70 24.47 -20.69
C TYR A 603 21.99 25.75 -21.49
N GLY A 604 21.13 26.76 -21.44
CA GLY A 604 21.21 27.95 -22.29
C GLY A 604 20.87 27.65 -23.76
N ILE A 605 19.97 26.69 -24.01
CA ILE A 605 19.49 26.33 -25.34
C ILE A 605 18.08 26.92 -25.52
N GLN A 606 17.91 27.77 -26.53
CA GLN A 606 16.58 28.22 -26.97
C GLN A 606 16.06 27.28 -28.06
N LYS A 607 14.76 26.96 -27.99
CA LYS A 607 14.07 26.06 -28.91
C LYS A 607 13.91 26.69 -30.29
#